data_AF-A0A0M9BNK1-F1
#
_entry.id   AF-A0A0M9BNK1-F1
#
_cell.length_a   1.000
_cell.length_b   1.000
_cell.length_c   1.000
_cell.angle_alpha   90.00
_cell.angle_beta   90.00
_cell.angle_gamma   90.00
#
_symmetry.space_group_name_H-M   'P 1'
#
loop_
_entity.id
_entity.type
_entity.pdbx_description
1 polymer ?
#
loop_
_entity_poly.entity_id
_entity_poly.type
_entity_poly.pdbx_seq_one_letter_code
_entity_poly.pdbx_strand_id
1 'polypeptide(L)'
;MLQESNLSPALRVYLSIGELETDNPDFNRVACEHVALTHQTLIAAGVPEKQIRFDVIPGGTHHESTWGLLFPEMHRWLLQP
;
A
#
# COMPACT_ATOMS: atom_id res chain seq x y z
N MET A 1 -10.41 25.56 -8.45
CA MET A 1 -11.42 24.84 -7.65
C MET A 1 -10.82 23.51 -7.27
N LEU A 2 -10.51 23.29 -5.99
CA LEU A 2 -10.17 21.95 -5.52
C LEU A 2 -11.49 21.17 -5.52
N GLN A 3 -11.58 20.16 -6.37
CA GLN A 3 -12.70 19.24 -6.38
C GLN A 3 -12.71 18.57 -5.00
N GLU A 4 -13.68 18.91 -4.15
CA GLU A 4 -13.89 18.16 -2.92
C GLU A 4 -14.06 16.70 -3.34
N SER A 5 -13.04 15.91 -3.04
CA SER A 5 -13.04 14.50 -3.38
C SER A 5 -14.22 13.89 -2.62
N ASN A 6 -15.19 13.31 -3.33
CA ASN A 6 -16.32 12.54 -2.75
C ASN A 6 -15.82 11.23 -2.10
N LEU A 7 -14.70 11.27 -1.38
CA LEU A 7 -14.12 10.15 -0.69
C LEU A 7 -14.94 9.87 0.55
N SER A 8 -15.35 8.60 0.68
CA SER A 8 -16.05 8.15 1.88
C SER A 8 -15.16 8.37 3.10
N PRO A 9 -15.67 8.96 4.20
CA PRO A 9 -14.95 9.01 5.46
C PRO A 9 -14.60 7.62 6.02
N ALA A 10 -15.23 6.56 5.51
CA ALA A 10 -14.95 5.18 5.86
C ALA A 10 -13.90 4.51 4.95
N LEU A 11 -13.36 5.22 3.96
CA LEU A 11 -12.32 4.67 3.08
C LEU A 11 -11.10 4.28 3.92
N ARG A 12 -10.56 3.09 3.65
CA ARG A 12 -9.30 2.60 4.19
C ARG A 12 -8.56 1.88 3.09
N VAL A 13 -7.27 2.16 2.96
CA VAL A 13 -6.42 1.58 1.92
C VAL A 13 -5.25 0.88 2.58
N TYR A 14 -5.09 -0.40 2.32
CA TYR A 14 -3.90 -1.16 2.71
C TYR A 14 -3.06 -1.39 1.46
N LEU A 15 -1.80 -0.95 1.48
CA LEU A 15 -0.90 -0.96 0.35
C LEU A 15 0.45 -1.56 0.77
N SER A 16 0.81 -2.72 0.25
CA SER A 16 2.10 -3.36 0.57
C SER A 16 2.76 -3.93 -0.66
N ILE A 17 4.09 -3.96 -0.67
CA ILE A 17 4.90 -4.55 -1.74
C ILE A 17 6.12 -5.26 -1.15
N GLY A 18 6.53 -6.39 -1.72
CA GLY A 18 7.78 -7.04 -1.41
C GLY A 18 8.97 -6.29 -2.01
N GLU A 19 10.10 -6.28 -1.31
CA GLU A 19 11.34 -5.68 -1.84
C GLU A 19 11.88 -6.42 -3.08
N LEU A 20 11.57 -7.71 -3.22
CA LEU A 20 12.12 -8.63 -4.22
C LEU A 20 11.02 -9.26 -5.09
N GLU A 21 10.22 -8.42 -5.75
CA GLU A 21 9.12 -8.87 -6.61
C GLU A 21 9.58 -9.75 -7.79
N THR A 22 10.77 -9.50 -8.31
CA THR A 22 11.37 -10.21 -9.44
C THR A 22 12.87 -10.45 -9.22
N ASP A 23 13.50 -11.17 -10.14
CA ASP A 23 14.96 -11.33 -10.21
C ASP A 23 15.68 -10.10 -10.78
N ASN A 24 14.95 -9.08 -11.26
CA ASN A 24 15.49 -7.86 -11.81
C ASN A 24 15.52 -6.72 -10.74
N PRO A 25 16.72 -6.29 -10.29
CA PRO A 25 16.85 -5.26 -9.27
C PRO A 25 16.27 -3.89 -9.67
N ASP A 26 16.39 -3.51 -10.94
CA ASP A 26 15.86 -2.24 -11.42
C ASP A 26 14.33 -2.25 -11.41
N PHE A 27 13.72 -3.38 -11.78
CA PHE A 27 12.28 -3.56 -11.69
C PHE A 27 11.81 -3.43 -10.24
N ASN A 28 12.48 -4.11 -9.31
CA ASN A 28 12.12 -4.09 -7.89
C ASN A 28 12.19 -2.67 -7.31
N ARG A 29 13.26 -1.93 -7.64
CA ARG A 29 13.39 -0.52 -7.25
C ARG A 29 12.23 0.33 -7.78
N VAL A 30 11.95 0.24 -9.08
CA VAL A 30 10.86 1.01 -9.72
C VAL A 30 9.49 0.61 -9.17
N ALA A 31 9.26 -0.66 -8.88
CA ALA A 31 8.01 -1.13 -8.30
C ALA A 31 7.80 -0.53 -6.90
N CYS A 32 8.81 -0.56 -6.03
CA CYS A 32 8.76 0.09 -4.72
C CYS A 32 8.53 1.61 -4.83
N GLU A 33 9.22 2.28 -5.76
CA GLU A 33 9.04 3.72 -6.04
C GLU A 33 7.59 4.04 -6.48
N HIS A 34 7.00 3.21 -7.34
CA HIS A 34 5.62 3.40 -7.80
C HIS A 34 4.58 3.19 -6.68
N VAL A 35 4.78 2.21 -5.80
CA VAL A 35 3.88 2.00 -4.66
C VAL A 35 4.01 3.15 -3.66
N ALA A 36 5.23 3.64 -3.41
CA ALA A 36 5.45 4.84 -2.60
C ALA A 36 4.80 6.10 -3.22
N LEU A 37 4.88 6.26 -4.54
CA LEU A 37 4.21 7.35 -5.26
C LEU A 37 2.67 7.21 -5.18
N THR A 38 2.15 6.00 -5.19
CA THR A 38 0.71 5.74 -5.01
C THR A 38 0.26 6.20 -3.62
N HIS A 39 1.02 5.89 -2.58
CA HIS A 39 0.76 6.36 -1.21
C HIS A 39 0.72 7.90 -1.14
N GLN A 40 1.72 8.58 -1.71
CA GLN A 40 1.76 10.05 -1.76
C GLN A 40 0.60 10.64 -2.55
N THR A 41 0.22 9.99 -3.66
CA THR A 41 -0.90 10.42 -4.52
C THR A 41 -2.23 10.32 -3.79
N LEU A 42 -2.45 9.25 -3.00
CA LEU A 42 -3.66 9.08 -2.19
C LEU A 42 -3.79 10.20 -1.14
N ILE A 43 -2.69 10.55 -0.48
CA ILE A 43 -2.66 11.67 0.48
C ILE A 43 -2.95 12.98 -0.24
N ALA A 44 -2.29 13.25 -1.37
CA ALA A 44 -2.50 14.47 -2.16
C ALA A 44 -3.93 14.60 -2.69
N ALA A 45 -4.60 13.47 -2.95
CA ALA A 45 -6.00 13.40 -3.35
C ALA A 45 -6.99 13.61 -2.19
N GLY A 46 -6.50 13.74 -0.95
CA GLY A 46 -7.32 14.05 0.23
C GLY A 46 -7.64 12.86 1.13
N VAL A 47 -7.05 11.68 0.92
CA VAL A 47 -7.17 10.56 1.87
C VAL A 47 -6.33 10.88 3.11
N PRO A 48 -6.91 10.93 4.32
CA PRO A 48 -6.16 11.08 5.55
C PRO A 48 -5.10 9.99 5.70
N GLU A 49 -3.87 10.36 6.05
CA GLU A 49 -2.74 9.41 6.19
C GLU A 49 -3.07 8.25 7.15
N LYS A 50 -3.79 8.51 8.25
CA LYS A 50 -4.26 7.47 9.19
C LYS A 50 -5.18 6.40 8.57
N GLN A 51 -5.75 6.67 7.40
CA GLN A 51 -6.60 5.77 6.63
C GLN A 51 -5.83 5.01 5.55
N ILE A 52 -4.50 5.16 5.50
CA ILE A 52 -3.65 4.41 4.60
C ILE A 52 -2.62 3.66 5.43
N ARG A 53 -2.52 2.35 5.21
CA ARG A 53 -1.42 1.53 5.68
C ARG A 53 -0.49 1.28 4.50
N PHE A 54 0.79 1.62 4.65
CA PHE A 54 1.79 1.47 3.60
C PHE A 54 3.05 0.78 4.15
N ASP A 55 3.43 -0.35 3.56
CA ASP A 55 4.59 -1.13 3.98
C ASP A 55 5.37 -1.71 2.79
N VAL A 56 6.69 -1.51 2.76
CA VAL A 56 7.62 -2.27 1.91
C VAL A 56 8.19 -3.41 2.73
N ILE A 57 7.99 -4.65 2.30
CA ILE A 57 8.33 -5.85 3.06
C ILE A 57 9.76 -6.28 2.73
N PRO A 58 10.72 -6.15 3.66
CA PRO A 58 12.12 -6.51 3.42
C PRO A 58 12.25 -7.99 3.08
N GLY A 59 12.94 -8.28 1.98
CA GLY A 59 13.05 -9.65 1.43
C GLY A 59 11.71 -10.29 1.01
N GLY A 60 10.60 -9.56 1.03
CA GLY A 60 9.31 -10.01 0.52
C GLY A 60 9.37 -10.23 -0.99
N THR A 61 8.64 -11.23 -1.48
CA THR A 61 8.67 -11.63 -2.90
C THR A 61 7.26 -11.59 -3.51
N HIS A 62 7.18 -11.69 -4.84
CA HIS A 62 5.89 -11.84 -5.54
C HIS A 62 5.31 -13.25 -5.37
N HIS A 63 5.02 -13.62 -4.13
CA HIS A 63 4.61 -14.96 -3.77
C HIS A 63 3.64 -14.98 -2.59
N GLU A 64 2.75 -15.96 -2.59
CA GLU A 64 1.73 -16.15 -1.55
C GLU A 64 2.35 -16.30 -0.15
N SER A 65 3.55 -16.85 -0.04
CA SER A 65 4.25 -16.96 1.25
C SER A 65 4.58 -15.60 1.88
N THR A 66 4.75 -14.54 1.08
CA THR A 66 4.89 -13.17 1.58
C THR A 66 3.52 -12.61 1.96
N TRP A 67 2.54 -12.68 1.06
CA TRP A 67 1.23 -12.06 1.26
C TRP A 67 0.38 -12.74 2.35
N GLY A 68 0.49 -14.07 2.47
CA GLY A 68 -0.23 -14.86 3.46
C GLY A 68 0.14 -14.50 4.90
N LEU A 69 1.36 -14.03 5.14
CA LEU A 69 1.79 -13.53 6.45
C LEU A 69 1.18 -12.16 6.79
N LEU A 70 0.94 -11.32 5.78
CA LEU A 70 0.37 -9.98 5.93
C LEU A 70 -1.15 -10.01 6.03
N PHE A 71 -1.79 -10.97 5.37
CA PHE A 71 -3.25 -11.03 5.24
C PHE A 71 -4.01 -10.93 6.59
N PRO A 72 -3.63 -11.64 7.66
CA PRO A 72 -4.34 -11.53 8.94
C PRO A 72 -4.25 -10.12 9.56
N GLU A 73 -3.13 -9.43 9.39
CA GLU A 73 -2.94 -8.05 9.88
C GLU A 73 -3.70 -7.06 9.01
N MET A 74 -3.57 -7.16 7.69
CA MET A 74 -4.35 -6.38 6.72
C MET A 74 -5.86 -6.51 6.95
N HIS A 75 -6.37 -7.73 7.09
CA HIS A 75 -7.79 -7.99 7.31
C HIS A 75 -8.28 -7.39 8.64
N ARG A 76 -7.51 -7.55 9.72
CA ARG A 76 -7.83 -6.92 11.02
C ARG A 76 -7.82 -5.41 10.90
N TRP A 77 -6.81 -4.84 10.27
CA TRP A 77 -6.72 -3.40 10.09
C TRP A 77 -7.91 -2.88 9.29
N LEU A 78 -8.25 -3.45 8.13
CA LEU A 78 -9.37 -2.96 7.31
C LEU A 78 -10.73 -2.96 8.03
N LEU A 79 -10.99 -3.97 8.87
CA LEU A 79 -12.33 -4.19 9.44
C LEU A 79 -12.52 -3.69 10.87
N GLN A 80 -11.44 -3.50 11.65
CA GLN A 80 -11.57 -3.04 13.03
C GLN A 80 -11.62 -1.51 13.09
N PRO A 81 -12.59 -0.90 13.79
CA PRO A 81 -12.77 0.57 13.86
C PRO A 81 -11.52 1.34 14.28
#